data_AF-A0A8J5GY37-F1
#
_entry.id   AF-A0A8J5GY37-F1
#
_cell.length_a   1.000
_cell.length_b   1.000
_cell.length_c   1.000
_cell.angle_alpha   90.00
_cell.angle_beta   90.00
_cell.angle_gamma   90.00
#
_symmetry.space_group_name_H-M   'P 1'
#
loop_
_entity.id
_entity.type
_entity.pdbx_description
1 polymer ?
#
loop_
_entity_poly.entity_id
_entity_poly.type
_entity_poly.pdbx_seq_one_letter_code
_entity_poly.pdbx_strand_id
1 'polypeptide(L)'
;MGVFTFVCRTSGGEWSAKQLSGDLEASAASTFDLQRRLVQAVLGVDASGGVQSSFSLVSPSSAVFQVIVGGGGGGAFVSGGAPSGVAAAGSSGGAGSAPEAPPAEEKKEEKEESDEDMGFSLFD
;
A
#
# COMPACT_ATOMS: atom_id res chain seq x y z
N MET A 1 18.84 1.98 -8.07
CA MET A 1 17.45 1.66 -7.74
C MET A 1 17.03 0.51 -8.64
N GLY A 2 16.91 -0.70 -8.10
CA GLY A 2 16.40 -1.87 -8.80
C GLY A 2 14.90 -2.03 -8.55
N VAL A 3 14.12 -2.27 -9.60
CA VAL A 3 12.68 -2.55 -9.49
C VAL A 3 12.42 -3.97 -9.98
N PHE A 4 11.96 -4.81 -9.08
CA PHE A 4 11.66 -6.21 -9.34
C PHE A 4 10.15 -6.37 -9.28
N THR A 5 9.54 -6.67 -10.43
CA THR A 5 8.09 -6.90 -10.52
C THR A 5 7.82 -8.38 -10.64
N PHE A 6 6.88 -8.89 -9.86
CA PHE A 6 6.48 -10.29 -9.83
C PHE A 6 4.99 -10.42 -10.14
N VAL A 7 4.67 -11.42 -10.94
CA VAL A 7 3.30 -11.87 -11.16
C VAL A 7 3.03 -13.02 -10.21
N CYS A 8 2.14 -12.78 -9.24
CA CYS A 8 1.75 -13.73 -8.22
C CYS A 8 0.43 -14.40 -8.60
N ARG A 9 0.32 -15.71 -8.39
CA ARG A 9 -0.91 -16.47 -8.62
C ARG A 9 -1.07 -17.52 -7.53
N THR A 10 -2.30 -17.72 -7.07
CA THR A 10 -2.65 -18.85 -6.21
C THR A 10 -3.32 -19.98 -6.99
N SER A 11 -2.96 -21.21 -6.64
CA SER A 11 -3.61 -22.43 -7.12
C SER A 11 -3.60 -23.46 -6.00
N GLY A 12 -4.76 -24.06 -5.70
CA GLY A 12 -4.85 -25.09 -4.66
C GLY A 12 -4.46 -24.61 -3.25
N GLY A 13 -4.52 -23.31 -2.96
CA GLY A 13 -4.12 -22.73 -1.68
C GLY A 13 -2.62 -22.40 -1.57
N GLU A 14 -1.80 -22.78 -2.55
CA GLU A 14 -0.40 -22.35 -2.63
C GLU A 14 -0.30 -21.10 -3.50
N TRP A 15 0.52 -20.14 -3.08
CA TRP A 15 0.88 -18.97 -3.86
C TRP A 15 2.23 -19.20 -4.55
N SER A 16 2.29 -18.83 -5.82
CA SER A 16 3.52 -18.83 -6.62
C SER A 16 3.73 -17.44 -7.21
N ALA A 17 4.99 -17.07 -7.42
CA ALA A 17 5.35 -15.81 -8.02
C ALA A 17 6.53 -15.99 -8.96
N LYS A 18 6.44 -15.34 -10.13
CA LYS A 18 7.49 -15.30 -11.13
C LYS A 18 7.82 -13.86 -11.45
N GLN A 19 9.11 -13.55 -11.53
CA GLN A 19 9.56 -12.24 -11.95
C GLN A 19 9.09 -11.97 -13.38
N LEU A 20 8.53 -10.78 -13.63
CA LEU A 20 8.04 -10.38 -14.95
C LEU A 20 9.19 -10.32 -15.97
N SER A 21 10.36 -9.84 -15.51
CA SER A 21 11.59 -9.75 -16.30
C SER A 21 12.75 -10.24 -15.45
N GLY A 22 13.17 -11.49 -15.65
CA GLY A 22 14.25 -12.15 -14.91
C GLY A 22 13.89 -13.58 -14.52
N ASP A 23 14.78 -14.21 -13.74
CA ASP A 23 14.70 -15.65 -13.43
C ASP A 23 14.33 -15.93 -11.96
N LEU A 24 13.97 -14.90 -11.18
CA LEU A 24 13.56 -15.10 -9.79
C LEU A 24 12.13 -15.63 -9.71
N GLU A 25 11.96 -16.70 -8.94
CA GLU A 25 10.66 -17.26 -8.60
C GLU A 25 10.64 -17.76 -7.16
N ALA A 26 9.43 -17.81 -6.58
CA ALA A 26 9.20 -18.41 -5.27
C ALA A 26 7.77 -18.93 -5.18
N SER A 27 7.55 -19.94 -4.35
CA SER A 27 6.22 -20.33 -3.90
C SER A 27 6.15 -20.35 -2.38
N ALA A 28 4.94 -20.24 -1.83
CA ALA A 28 4.67 -20.40 -0.41
C ALA A 28 3.17 -20.65 -0.14
N ALA A 29 2.85 -21.18 1.04
CA ALA A 29 1.46 -21.42 1.44
C ALA A 29 0.66 -20.12 1.72
N SER A 30 1.34 -19.00 1.97
CA SER A 30 0.71 -17.72 2.29
C SER A 30 1.35 -16.56 1.52
N THR A 31 0.60 -15.48 1.31
CA THR A 31 1.11 -14.25 0.70
C THR A 31 2.24 -13.64 1.53
N PHE A 32 2.17 -13.76 2.85
CA PHE A 32 3.18 -13.26 3.78
C PHE A 32 4.53 -13.96 3.62
N ASP A 33 4.52 -15.29 3.56
CA ASP A 33 5.75 -16.07 3.36
C ASP A 33 6.31 -15.85 1.97
N LEU A 34 5.44 -15.75 0.95
CA LEU A 34 5.83 -15.45 -0.42
C LEU A 34 6.53 -14.09 -0.50
N GLN A 35 5.95 -13.04 0.07
CA GLN A 35 6.54 -11.69 0.06
C GLN A 35 7.92 -11.69 0.70
N ARG A 36 8.10 -12.35 1.85
CA ARG A 36 9.40 -12.45 2.53
C ARG A 36 10.43 -13.20 1.71
N ARG A 37 10.05 -14.34 1.12
CA ARG A 37 10.94 -15.13 0.24
C ARG A 37 11.38 -14.31 -0.97
N LEU A 38 10.47 -13.60 -1.61
CA LEU A 38 10.79 -12.75 -2.76
C LEU A 38 11.69 -11.57 -2.39
N VAL A 39 11.42 -10.89 -1.27
CA VAL A 39 12.29 -9.81 -0.79
C VAL A 39 13.69 -10.33 -0.48
N GLN A 40 13.81 -11.50 0.15
CA GLN A 40 15.10 -12.14 0.41
C GLN A 40 15.82 -12.55 -0.87
N ALA A 41 15.09 -13.12 -1.85
CA ALA A 41 15.65 -13.48 -3.14
C ALA A 41 16.17 -12.25 -3.89
N VAL A 42 15.41 -11.15 -3.88
CA VAL A 42 15.82 -9.87 -4.47
C VAL A 42 17.06 -9.30 -3.77
N LEU A 43 17.10 -9.33 -2.43
CA LEU A 43 18.27 -8.90 -1.67
C LEU A 43 19.52 -9.75 -1.94
N GLY A 44 19.34 -11.03 -2.26
CA GLY A 44 20.44 -11.90 -2.69
C GLY A 44 21.02 -11.54 -4.06
N VAL A 45 20.23 -10.88 -4.92
CA VAL A 45 20.65 -10.41 -6.24
C VAL A 45 21.15 -8.96 -6.20
N ASP A 46 20.50 -8.10 -5.41
CA ASP A 46 20.84 -6.69 -5.23
C ASP A 46 20.83 -6.32 -3.75
N ALA A 47 22.03 -6.18 -3.18
CA ALA A 47 22.23 -5.85 -1.77
C ALA A 47 22.24 -4.33 -1.49
N SER A 48 21.90 -3.49 -2.47
CA SER A 48 22.16 -2.05 -2.38
C SER A 48 20.99 -1.20 -1.85
N GLY A 49 21.00 -0.94 -0.54
CA GLY A 49 20.19 0.11 0.09
C GLY A 49 18.85 -0.34 0.66
N GLY A 50 17.99 0.64 0.97
CA GLY A 50 16.67 0.37 1.58
C GLY A 50 15.75 -0.41 0.64
N VAL A 51 14.96 -1.32 1.22
CA VAL A 51 13.95 -2.11 0.50
C VAL A 51 12.56 -1.56 0.76
N GLN A 52 11.83 -1.26 -0.30
CA GLN A 52 10.40 -0.97 -0.27
C GLN A 52 9.68 -2.06 -1.06
N SER A 53 8.52 -2.52 -0.61
CA SER A 53 7.70 -3.45 -1.39
C SER A 53 6.22 -3.07 -1.38
N SER A 54 5.50 -3.43 -2.43
CA SER A 54 4.05 -3.27 -2.54
C SER A 54 3.43 -4.55 -3.09
N PHE A 55 2.30 -4.96 -2.52
CA PHE A 55 1.56 -6.14 -2.95
C PHE A 55 0.13 -5.73 -3.27
N SER A 56 -0.29 -5.91 -4.52
CA SER A 56 -1.60 -5.47 -4.99
C SER A 56 -2.34 -6.62 -5.65
N LEU A 57 -3.47 -7.02 -5.07
CA LEU A 57 -4.34 -8.02 -5.66
C LEU A 57 -5.04 -7.44 -6.91
N VAL A 58 -4.97 -8.19 -8.01
CA VAL A 58 -5.69 -7.88 -9.26
C VAL A 58 -6.98 -8.70 -9.34
N SER A 59 -6.97 -9.89 -8.74
CA SER A 59 -8.14 -10.73 -8.51
C SER A 59 -7.96 -11.46 -7.18
N PRO A 60 -8.99 -12.15 -6.66
CA PRO A 60 -8.85 -13.03 -5.49
C PRO A 60 -7.76 -14.11 -5.66
N SER A 61 -7.36 -14.41 -6.91
CA SER A 61 -6.41 -15.47 -7.23
C SER A 61 -5.08 -14.99 -7.83
N SER A 62 -4.91 -13.68 -8.05
CA SER A 62 -3.74 -13.12 -8.72
C SER A 62 -3.34 -11.76 -8.14
N ALA A 63 -2.05 -11.52 -8.02
CA ALA A 63 -1.50 -10.27 -7.50
C ALA A 63 -0.30 -9.81 -8.32
N VAL A 64 0.01 -8.53 -8.23
CA VAL A 64 1.29 -7.96 -8.65
C VAL A 64 2.06 -7.58 -7.39
N PHE A 65 3.30 -8.05 -7.29
CA PHE A 65 4.20 -7.71 -6.20
C PHE A 65 5.40 -6.97 -6.75
N GLN A 66 5.71 -5.80 -6.18
CA GLN A 66 6.89 -5.02 -6.57
C GLN A 66 7.83 -4.91 -5.39
N VAL A 67 9.11 -5.16 -5.63
CA VAL A 67 10.20 -4.93 -4.68
C VAL A 67 11.14 -3.90 -5.29
N ILE A 68 11.37 -2.82 -4.56
CA ILE A 68 12.21 -1.70 -4.97
C ILE A 68 13.40 -1.67 -4.00
N VAL A 69 14.60 -1.78 -4.55
CA VAL A 69 15.86 -1.74 -3.81
C VAL A 69 16.59 -0.45 -4.15
N GLY A 70 17.07 0.28 -3.14
CA GLY A 70 17.83 1.51 -3.32
C GLY A 70 16.99 2.71 -3.80
N GLY A 71 15.68 2.69 -3.53
CA GLY A 71 14.75 3.77 -3.87
C GLY A 71 14.37 4.62 -2.67
N GLY A 72 15.27 5.50 -2.23
CA GLY A 72 14.96 6.54 -1.26
C GLY A 72 14.32 7.74 -1.95
N GLY A 73 12.98 7.78 -2.04
CA GLY A 73 12.21 8.95 -2.46
C GLY A 73 11.59 8.85 -3.85
N GLY A 74 10.26 8.69 -3.89
CA GLY A 74 9.44 8.79 -5.11
C GLY A 74 9.06 7.44 -5.71
N GLY A 75 7.87 6.94 -5.37
CA GLY A 75 7.31 5.73 -5.98
C GLY A 75 6.64 4.78 -5.00
N ALA A 76 5.93 5.29 -3.98
CA ALA A 76 4.95 4.49 -3.28
C ALA A 76 3.66 4.50 -4.12
N PHE A 77 3.52 3.57 -5.07
CA PHE A 77 2.20 3.23 -5.60
C PHE A 77 1.45 2.49 -4.48
N VAL A 78 0.87 3.26 -3.57
CA VAL A 78 0.01 2.76 -2.49
C VAL A 78 -1.38 2.57 -3.07
N SER A 79 -1.65 1.42 -3.68
CA SER A 79 -3.02 0.92 -3.80
C SER A 79 -3.28 -0.07 -2.67
N GLY A 80 -3.81 0.45 -1.56
CA GLY A 80 -4.57 -0.30 -0.54
C GLY A 80 -3.77 -1.07 0.52
N GLY A 81 -3.79 -0.57 1.76
CA GLY A 81 -3.57 -1.36 2.99
C GLY A 81 -2.16 -1.33 3.59
N ALA A 82 -2.04 -0.62 4.71
CA ALA A 82 -0.90 -0.45 5.64
C ALA A 82 -0.07 -1.73 6.00
N PRO A 83 1.11 -1.64 6.66
CA PRO A 83 1.74 -0.46 7.27
C PRO A 83 3.09 -0.07 6.67
N SER A 84 3.28 1.24 6.53
CA SER A 84 4.59 1.87 6.42
C SER A 84 5.37 1.56 7.70
N GLY A 85 6.41 0.74 7.59
CA GLY A 85 7.20 0.25 8.70
C GLY A 85 8.68 0.65 8.55
N VAL A 86 9.09 1.53 9.47
CA VAL A 86 10.48 1.82 9.89
C VAL A 86 11.31 2.70 8.95
N ALA A 87 11.15 4.01 9.12
CA ALA A 87 12.28 4.92 9.13
C ALA A 87 12.63 5.21 10.60
N ALA A 88 13.58 4.46 11.15
CA ALA A 88 14.25 4.85 12.38
C ALA A 88 15.26 5.95 12.01
N ALA A 89 14.92 7.19 12.34
CA ALA A 89 15.87 8.29 12.46
C ALA A 89 15.58 8.99 13.78
N GLY A 90 16.45 8.77 14.77
CA GLY A 90 16.44 9.58 15.98
C GLY A 90 16.83 11.02 15.63
N SER A 91 16.14 11.99 16.23
CA SER A 91 16.73 12.90 17.21
C SER A 91 15.77 14.07 17.48
N SER A 92 15.65 14.38 18.77
CA SER A 92 15.39 15.70 19.35
C SER A 92 14.15 16.51 18.93
N GLY A 93 13.29 16.76 19.92
CA GLY A 93 12.73 18.11 20.12
C GLY A 93 11.22 18.20 20.32
N GLY A 94 10.83 18.75 21.48
CA GLY A 94 9.54 19.43 21.70
C GLY A 94 8.35 18.51 22.00
N ALA A 95 8.10 18.14 23.25
CA ALA A 95 7.27 18.91 24.19
C ALA A 95 5.78 19.01 23.76
N GLY A 96 5.00 18.07 24.28
CA GLY A 96 3.64 18.22 24.81
C GLY A 96 2.61 19.02 24.01
N SER A 97 1.70 18.30 23.35
CA SER A 97 0.32 18.77 23.15
C SER A 97 -0.63 17.96 24.02
N ALA A 98 -1.37 18.64 24.87
CA ALA A 98 -2.62 18.18 25.45
C ALA A 98 -3.60 19.39 25.51
N PRO A 99 -4.91 19.14 25.43
CA PRO A 99 -5.86 19.96 24.67
C PRO A 99 -6.62 20.98 25.53
N GLU A 100 -7.01 22.11 24.92
CA GLU A 100 -7.94 23.06 25.50
C GLU A 100 -9.34 22.88 24.91
N ALA A 101 -10.33 22.88 25.80
CA ALA A 101 -11.74 22.58 25.58
C ALA A 101 -12.52 23.79 24.99
N PRO A 102 -13.77 23.61 24.53
CA PRO A 102 -14.46 24.48 23.58
C PRO A 102 -15.30 25.61 24.23
N PRO A 103 -15.62 26.66 23.48
CA PRO A 103 -16.89 27.39 23.59
C PRO A 103 -17.65 27.36 22.24
N ALA A 104 -18.88 26.84 22.15
CA ALA A 104 -20.17 27.39 22.59
C ALA A 104 -20.92 28.18 21.49
N GLU A 105 -22.12 27.65 21.17
CA GLU A 105 -23.35 28.26 20.63
C GLU A 105 -23.31 29.18 19.38
N GLU A 106 -24.09 28.83 18.34
CA GLU A 106 -25.35 29.54 18.04
C GLU A 106 -26.21 28.84 16.96
N LYS A 107 -27.51 28.87 17.20
CA LYS A 107 -28.63 28.38 16.37
C LYS A 107 -28.73 29.13 15.04
N LYS A 108 -29.13 28.41 13.98
CA LYS A 108 -30.22 28.88 13.09
C LYS A 108 -30.82 27.75 12.26
N GLU A 109 -32.10 27.48 12.52
CA GLU A 109 -33.03 26.77 11.66
C GLU A 109 -33.47 27.67 10.46
N GLU A 110 -34.08 27.01 9.47
CA GLU A 110 -34.94 27.50 8.37
C GLU A 110 -34.32 27.83 7.00
N LYS A 111 -34.38 26.84 6.09
CA LYS A 111 -35.17 26.80 4.82
C LYS A 111 -34.74 25.59 3.99
N GLU A 112 -35.51 24.50 3.95
CA GLU A 112 -36.61 24.25 2.98
C GLU A 112 -36.26 24.53 1.51
N GLU A 113 -36.40 23.46 0.71
CA GLU A 113 -36.76 23.46 -0.73
C GLU A 113 -35.63 23.58 -1.77
N SER A 114 -34.98 22.45 -2.08
CA SER A 114 -34.56 22.07 -3.45
C SER A 114 -34.24 20.57 -3.51
N ASP A 115 -35.28 19.75 -3.32
CA ASP A 115 -35.26 18.28 -3.45
C ASP A 115 -35.87 17.83 -4.79
N GLU A 116 -35.76 18.68 -5.82
CA GLU A 116 -36.37 18.48 -7.16
C GLU A 116 -35.37 18.68 -8.33
N ASP A 117 -34.08 18.89 -8.05
CA ASP A 117 -32.99 18.95 -9.05
C ASP A 117 -31.85 17.96 -8.75
N MET A 118 -32.18 16.86 -8.07
CA MET A 118 -31.32 15.67 -7.91
C MET A 118 -32.10 14.40 -8.30
N GLY A 119 -33.08 14.54 -9.20
CA GLY A 119 -34.07 13.48 -9.46
C GLY A 119 -34.65 13.41 -10.87
N PHE A 120 -34.15 14.12 -11.89
CA PHE A 120 -34.75 14.02 -13.24
C PHE A 120 -33.81 14.16 -14.45
N SER A 121 -32.50 13.91 -14.32
CA SER A 121 -31.60 13.68 -15.48
C SER A 121 -30.31 12.91 -15.12
N LEU A 122 -30.42 11.81 -14.36
CA LEU A 122 -29.33 10.81 -14.23
C LEU A 122 -29.54 9.61 -15.17
N PHE A 123 -30.49 9.72 -16.10
CA PHE A 123 -30.73 8.79 -17.20
C PHE A 123 -31.20 9.56 -18.46
N ASP A 124 -30.59 10.70 -18.75
CA ASP A 124 -30.42 11.10 -20.15
C ASP A 124 -28.95 10.87 -20.52
#